data_AF-A0A0Q7N1P7-F1
#
_entry.id   AF-A0A0Q7N1P7-F1
#
_cell.length_a   1.000
_cell.length_b   1.000
_cell.length_c   1.000
_cell.angle_alpha   90.00
_cell.angle_beta   90.00
_cell.angle_gamma   90.00
#
_symmetry.space_group_name_H-M   'P 1'
#
loop_
_entity.id
_entity.type
_entity.pdbx_description
1 polymer ?
#
loop_
_entity_poly.entity_id
_entity_poly.type
_entity_poly.pdbx_seq_one_letter_code
_entity_poly.pdbx_strand_id
1 'polypeptide(L)'
;MQNQPPAAELLESLAELLESTLLPALPPALRHRARVGANLARIVRREIDLAPAATRHEHELLGAADDERALWQALVEVVRADLAIAKPGYDSWKGE
;
A
#
# COMPACT_ATOMS: atom_id res chain seq x y z
N MET A 1 -19.86 -17.99 16.22
CA MET A 1 -18.98 -17.29 15.25
C MET A 1 -19.67 -15.99 14.90
N GLN A 2 -19.10 -14.85 15.30
CA GLN A 2 -19.56 -13.56 14.78
C GLN A 2 -19.04 -13.44 13.34
N ASN A 3 -19.95 -13.32 12.37
CA ASN A 3 -19.63 -12.97 10.98
C ASN A 3 -19.26 -11.49 10.94
N GLN A 4 -18.06 -11.16 11.39
CA GLN A 4 -17.53 -9.80 11.25
C GLN A 4 -16.69 -9.74 9.97
N PRO A 5 -16.95 -8.76 9.07
CA PRO A 5 -16.12 -8.58 7.88
C PRO A 5 -14.67 -8.28 8.28
N PRO A 6 -13.68 -8.79 7.52
CA PRO A 6 -12.28 -8.50 7.76
C PRO A 6 -12.00 -7.00 7.60
N ALA A 7 -10.97 -6.52 8.32
CA ALA A 7 -10.59 -5.11 8.29
C ALA A 7 -10.27 -4.61 6.86
N ALA A 8 -9.67 -5.44 6.01
CA ALA A 8 -9.38 -5.11 4.62
C ALA A 8 -10.67 -4.83 3.81
N GLU A 9 -11.73 -5.61 4.01
CA GLU A 9 -13.03 -5.39 3.36
C GLU A 9 -13.68 -4.08 3.84
N LEU A 10 -13.63 -3.82 5.15
CA LEU A 10 -14.12 -2.57 5.73
C LEU A 10 -13.39 -1.33 5.18
N LEU A 11 -12.08 -1.42 4.98
CA LEU A 11 -11.27 -0.33 4.41
C LEU A 11 -11.59 -0.09 2.93
N GLU A 12 -11.89 -1.15 2.17
CA GLU A 12 -12.35 -0.98 0.78
C GLU A 12 -13.71 -0.30 0.73
N SER A 13 -14.68 -0.77 1.52
CA SER A 13 -16.00 -0.13 1.60
C SER A 13 -15.90 1.34 2.04
N LEU A 14 -14.99 1.67 2.95
CA LEU A 14 -14.74 3.06 3.36
C LEU A 14 -14.18 3.89 2.19
N ALA A 15 -13.24 3.35 1.41
CA ALA A 15 -12.69 4.03 0.25
C ALA A 15 -13.77 4.30 -0.81
N GLU A 16 -14.60 3.31 -1.11
CA GLU A 16 -15.74 3.42 -2.02
C GLU A 16 -16.78 4.44 -1.53
N LEU A 17 -17.13 4.43 -0.24
CA LEU A 17 -18.04 5.42 0.34
C LEU A 17 -17.49 6.84 0.15
N LEU A 18 -16.21 7.05 0.46
CA LEU A 18 -15.58 8.36 0.35
C LEU A 18 -15.51 8.86 -1.10
N GLU A 19 -15.20 7.98 -2.05
CA GLU A 19 -14.97 8.35 -3.45
C GLU A 19 -16.23 8.33 -4.33
N SER A 20 -17.06 7.31 -4.21
CA SER A 20 -18.23 7.12 -5.08
C SER A 20 -19.49 7.79 -4.55
N THR A 21 -19.63 7.92 -3.22
CA THR A 21 -20.83 8.51 -2.60
C THR A 21 -20.58 9.93 -2.08
N LEU A 22 -19.55 10.12 -1.26
CA LEU A 22 -19.36 11.40 -0.56
C LEU A 22 -18.67 12.45 -1.45
N LEU A 23 -17.62 12.09 -2.18
CA LEU A 23 -16.89 13.01 -3.06
C LEU A 23 -17.79 13.84 -4.01
N PRO A 24 -18.78 13.26 -4.73
CA PRO A 24 -19.65 14.05 -5.61
C PRO A 24 -20.63 14.95 -4.85
N ALA A 25 -21.02 14.59 -3.62
CA ALA A 25 -21.95 15.35 -2.78
C ALA A 25 -21.28 16.45 -1.94
N LEU A 26 -19.96 16.40 -1.77
CA LEU A 26 -19.21 17.33 -0.93
C LEU A 26 -18.95 18.69 -1.62
N PRO A 27 -18.95 19.81 -0.85
CA PRO A 27 -18.51 21.10 -1.34
C PRO A 27 -17.07 21.05 -1.90
N PRO A 28 -16.71 21.92 -2.87
CA PRO A 28 -15.38 21.93 -3.49
C PRO A 28 -14.20 21.89 -2.51
N ALA A 29 -14.29 22.64 -1.41
CA ALA A 29 -13.24 22.73 -0.39
C ALA A 29 -12.97 21.43 0.38
N LEU A 30 -13.90 20.47 0.37
CA LEU A 30 -13.78 19.19 1.08
C LEU A 30 -13.44 18.01 0.16
N ARG A 31 -13.59 18.17 -1.16
CA ARG A 31 -13.38 17.08 -2.12
C ARG A 31 -11.96 16.51 -2.08
N HIS A 32 -10.94 17.36 -1.91
CA HIS A 32 -9.57 16.88 -1.75
C HIS A 32 -9.41 15.98 -0.50
N ARG A 33 -10.04 16.34 0.61
CA ARG A 33 -9.96 15.56 1.87
C ARG A 33 -10.62 14.19 1.72
N ALA A 34 -11.74 14.09 1.00
CA ALA A 34 -12.37 12.81 0.71
C ALA A 34 -11.47 11.89 -0.14
N ARG A 35 -10.81 12.44 -1.18
CA ARG A 35 -9.83 11.69 -1.98
C ARG A 35 -8.64 11.20 -1.15
N VAL A 36 -8.14 12.06 -0.26
CA VAL A 36 -7.06 11.69 0.68
C VAL A 36 -7.51 10.57 1.60
N GLY A 37 -8.71 10.67 2.18
CA GLY A 37 -9.26 9.62 3.05
C GLY A 37 -9.42 8.28 2.32
N ALA A 38 -9.97 8.29 1.10
CA ALA A 38 -10.10 7.08 0.28
C ALA A 38 -8.72 6.47 -0.04
N ASN A 39 -7.73 7.30 -0.38
CA ASN A 39 -6.37 6.83 -0.64
C ASN A 39 -5.72 6.20 0.62
N LEU A 40 -5.86 6.83 1.79
CA LEU A 40 -5.36 6.29 3.05
C LEU A 40 -5.99 4.94 3.38
N ALA A 41 -7.31 4.81 3.22
CA ALA A 41 -8.00 3.53 3.44
C ALA A 41 -7.44 2.42 2.54
N ARG A 42 -7.16 2.73 1.25
CA ARG A 42 -6.55 1.77 0.32
C ARG A 42 -5.09 1.43 0.64
N ILE A 43 -4.31 2.39 1.16
CA ILE A 43 -2.93 2.13 1.63
C ILE A 43 -2.97 1.13 2.78
N VAL A 44 -3.77 1.41 3.82
CA VAL A 44 -3.89 0.52 4.98
C VAL A 44 -4.43 -0.85 4.60
N ARG A 45 -5.37 -0.92 3.64
CA ARG A 45 -5.83 -2.20 3.09
C ARG A 45 -4.67 -3.02 2.50
N ARG A 46 -3.83 -2.40 1.67
CA ARG A 46 -2.66 -3.06 1.09
C ARG A 46 -1.62 -3.42 2.13
N GLU A 47 -1.43 -2.63 3.18
CA GLU A 47 -0.55 -2.99 4.30
C GLU A 47 -1.01 -4.31 4.94
N ILE A 48 -2.31 -4.45 5.21
CA ILE A 48 -2.87 -5.69 5.78
C ILE A 48 -2.63 -6.88 4.85
N ASP A 49 -2.86 -6.70 3.54
CA ASP A 49 -2.79 -7.80 2.56
C ASP A 49 -1.33 -8.18 2.20
N LEU A 50 -0.43 -7.20 2.11
CA LEU A 50 0.88 -7.34 1.47
C LEU A 50 2.06 -7.22 2.44
N ALA A 51 1.97 -6.41 3.51
CA ALA A 51 3.11 -6.17 4.40
C ALA A 51 3.68 -7.45 5.02
N PRO A 52 2.87 -8.44 5.47
CA PRO A 52 3.43 -9.68 6.02
C PRO A 52 4.31 -10.44 5.02
N ALA A 53 3.95 -10.43 3.73
CA ALA A 53 4.76 -11.07 2.69
C ALA A 53 6.00 -10.24 2.35
N ALA A 54 5.86 -8.91 2.27
CA ALA A 54 6.97 -7.99 2.04
C ALA A 54 8.05 -8.11 3.13
N THR A 55 7.66 -8.14 4.41
CA THR A 55 8.60 -8.30 5.54
C THR A 55 9.35 -9.64 5.49
N ARG A 56 8.66 -10.74 5.14
CA ARG A 56 9.35 -12.04 4.97
C ARG A 56 10.37 -11.97 3.83
N HIS A 57 9.97 -11.39 2.70
CA HIS A 57 10.84 -11.24 1.55
C HIS A 57 12.06 -10.35 1.83
N GLU A 58 11.87 -9.26 2.57
CA GLU A 58 12.97 -8.40 3.04
C GLU A 58 13.99 -9.19 3.84
N HIS A 59 13.55 -9.96 4.85
CA HIS A 59 14.45 -10.78 5.65
C HIS A 59 15.22 -11.82 4.81
N GLU A 60 14.56 -12.44 3.83
CA GLU A 60 15.18 -13.40 2.92
C GLU A 60 16.25 -12.73 2.03
N LEU A 61 15.92 -11.60 1.41
CA LEU A 61 16.83 -10.88 0.51
C LEU A 61 18.04 -10.32 1.25
N LEU A 62 17.82 -9.64 2.38
CA LEU A 62 18.89 -9.03 3.16
C LEU A 62 19.78 -10.10 3.83
N GLY A 63 19.19 -11.24 4.22
CA GLY A 63 19.96 -12.36 4.79
C GLY A 63 20.80 -13.14 3.77
N ALA A 64 20.45 -13.07 2.48
CA ALA A 64 21.15 -13.75 1.39
C ALA A 64 22.23 -12.89 0.71
N ALA A 65 22.28 -11.58 0.98
CA ALA A 65 23.26 -10.68 0.39
C ALA A 65 24.67 -10.94 0.96
N ASP A 66 25.61 -11.30 0.09
CA ASP A 66 26.99 -11.69 0.44
C ASP A 66 28.05 -10.63 0.08
N ASP A 67 27.71 -9.67 -0.78
CA ASP A 67 28.54 -8.53 -1.13
C ASP A 67 27.73 -7.22 -1.23
N GLU A 68 28.44 -6.09 -1.40
CA GLU A 68 27.83 -4.76 -1.49
C GLU A 68 26.85 -4.64 -2.68
N ARG A 69 27.15 -5.30 -3.80
CA ARG A 69 26.31 -5.26 -4.99
C ARG A 69 25.01 -6.04 -4.76
N ALA A 70 25.09 -7.22 -4.15
CA ALA A 70 23.95 -8.03 -3.76
C ALA A 70 23.08 -7.28 -2.73
N LEU A 71 23.71 -6.64 -1.74
CA LEU A 71 23.00 -5.81 -0.76
C LEU A 71 22.25 -4.65 -1.42
N TRP A 72 22.88 -3.94 -2.36
CA TRP A 72 22.22 -2.88 -3.10
C TRP A 72 20.99 -3.38 -3.86
N GLN A 73 21.10 -4.52 -4.56
CA GLN A 73 19.95 -5.10 -5.27
C GLN A 73 18.83 -5.52 -4.30
N ALA A 74 19.18 -6.12 -3.17
CA ALA A 74 18.22 -6.47 -2.13
C ALA A 74 17.46 -5.24 -1.62
N LEU A 75 18.16 -4.15 -1.31
CA LEU A 75 17.53 -2.90 -0.86
C LEU A 75 16.61 -2.30 -1.92
N VAL A 76 16.98 -2.36 -3.20
CA VAL A 76 16.11 -1.92 -4.30
C VAL A 76 14.81 -2.73 -4.32
N GLU A 77 14.89 -4.05 -4.22
CA GLU A 77 13.69 -4.91 -4.20
C GLU A 77 12.80 -4.67 -2.96
N VAL A 78 13.41 -4.44 -1.79
CA VAL A 78 12.67 -4.06 -0.57
C VAL A 78 11.91 -2.75 -0.79
N VAL A 79 12.57 -1.73 -1.31
CA VAL A 79 11.94 -0.45 -1.61
C VAL A 79 10.82 -0.60 -2.65
N ARG A 80 10.99 -1.48 -3.65
CA ARG A 80 9.91 -1.77 -4.62
C ARG A 80 8.70 -2.39 -3.94
N ALA A 81 8.91 -3.35 -3.03
CA ALA A 81 7.83 -3.96 -2.26
C ALA A 81 7.09 -2.91 -1.39
N ASP A 82 7.82 -2.01 -0.73
CA ASP A 82 7.22 -0.92 0.05
C ASP A 82 6.43 0.05 -0.83
N LEU A 83 6.95 0.38 -2.02
CA LEU A 83 6.27 1.24 -2.98
C LEU A 83 5.00 0.60 -3.53
N ALA A 84 4.98 -0.73 -3.75
CA ALA A 84 3.77 -1.43 -4.17
C ALA A 84 2.61 -1.29 -3.14
N ILE A 85 2.95 -1.06 -1.86
CA ILE A 85 1.97 -0.78 -0.79
C ILE A 85 1.62 0.71 -0.76
N ALA A 86 2.62 1.58 -0.57
CA ALA A 86 2.40 2.98 -0.28
C ALA A 86 2.02 3.80 -1.53
N LYS A 87 2.60 3.48 -2.68
CA LYS A 87 2.49 4.24 -3.93
C LYS A 87 2.55 3.31 -5.17
N PRO A 88 1.51 2.49 -5.42
CA PRO A 88 1.45 1.63 -6.59
C PRO A 88 1.74 2.40 -7.89
N GLY A 89 2.55 1.83 -8.79
CA GLY A 89 3.00 2.43 -10.04
C GLY A 89 4.34 3.17 -9.95
N TYR A 90 4.88 3.37 -8.74
CA TYR A 90 6.25 3.88 -8.53
C TYR A 90 7.26 2.75 -8.26
N ASP A 91 6.78 1.51 -8.07
CA ASP A 91 7.53 0.29 -7.80
C ASP A 91 8.23 -0.29 -9.03
N SER A 92 7.94 0.21 -10.24
CA SER A 92 8.49 -0.30 -11.49
C SER A 92 9.65 0.52 -12.07
N TRP A 93 10.24 1.45 -11.30
CA TRP A 93 11.35 2.28 -11.77
C TRP A 93 12.61 1.42 -12.05
N LYS A 94 13.27 1.66 -13.20
CA LYS A 94 14.37 0.83 -13.71
C LYS A 94 15.77 1.47 -13.63
N GLY A 95 15.89 2.70 -13.15
CA GLY A 95 17.17 3.42 -13.17
C GLY A 95 17.48 3.97 -14.55
N GLU A 96 17.23 5.26 -14.75
CA GLU A 96 17.93 6.05 -15.78
C GLU A 96 19.01 6.88 -15.11
#